data_AF-W9YRZ9-F1
#
_entry.id   AF-W9YRZ9-F1
#
_cell.length_a   1.000
_cell.length_b   1.000
_cell.length_c   1.000
_cell.angle_alpha   90.00
_cell.angle_beta   90.00
_cell.angle_gamma   90.00
#
_symmetry.space_group_name_H-M   'P 1'
#
loop_
_entity.id
_entity.type
_entity.pdbx_description
1 polymer ?
#
loop_
_entity_poly.entity_id
_entity_poly.type
_entity_poly.pdbx_seq_one_letter_code
_entity_poly.pdbx_strand_id
1 'polypeptide(L)'
;MVDTRCANPELQLDVDQMILDYTLCHAIKAQFDLLTQDVEQIQHTAASESMHLLSIFDSFFRLFKLNHPSYSPSPEFNFNLEFLEFLVLLASRSPVVRSCLSDNMHGDLHRDTLAHLGDRRSWLIARESTARRLGKQPAFSNSNSNSISTSGSIDYLGLDVAREVEAQIYDAWDYTRDYDRSVFDELGSSALCQHNLKPCPPTDDLPLLFNLVPRFMQISARLVTAFDFDVPEVWMDIAGQIMLQAGVESLQLRCEHTGVGRGELDREGTETGTGSAACYLPRLEDCFAWGNLHLDLNNMSEADASLVDADWDLYNDLFRQPADPTRETPEWTQHRLHWLSEFSMAADASQPSQMCRLERLAQKYPLAEFQATLVQYLRWGWELTCDDDVWGKPVLVQIEEGHLKSLGVNGAEFDEFMIRVGLKKDVNPVNVERRRQALERNAIARYGEREIDACRRKYEKRRSLGRV
;
A
#
# COMPACT_ATOMS: atom_id res chain seq x y z
N MET A 1 -23.56 6.96 -42.57
CA MET A 1 -24.41 7.55 -41.53
C MET A 1 -23.71 7.25 -40.22
N VAL A 2 -23.03 8.23 -39.64
CA VAL A 2 -22.37 8.06 -38.33
C VAL A 2 -23.48 8.02 -37.30
N ASP A 3 -23.59 6.93 -36.54
CA ASP A 3 -24.64 6.76 -35.56
C ASP A 3 -24.36 7.72 -34.38
N THR A 4 -25.02 8.87 -34.37
CA THR A 4 -24.88 9.90 -33.33
C THR A 4 -25.75 9.62 -32.10
N ARG A 5 -26.08 8.35 -31.85
CA ARG A 5 -26.76 7.95 -30.63
C ARG A 5 -25.79 8.11 -29.47
N CYS A 6 -25.80 9.29 -28.84
CA CYS A 6 -25.15 9.48 -27.55
C CYS A 6 -25.70 8.46 -26.56
N ALA A 7 -24.84 7.91 -25.71
CA ALA A 7 -25.27 7.09 -24.58
C ALA A 7 -26.33 7.86 -23.77
N ASN A 8 -27.28 7.14 -23.18
CA ASN A 8 -28.21 7.75 -22.24
C ASN A 8 -27.36 8.50 -21.18
N PRO A 9 -27.51 9.82 -20.99
CA PRO A 9 -26.71 10.58 -20.03
C PRO A 9 -26.80 10.02 -18.61
N GLU A 10 -27.91 9.34 -18.28
CA GLU A 10 -28.09 8.66 -16.99
C GLU A 10 -27.12 7.49 -16.77
N LEU A 11 -26.63 6.85 -17.85
CA LEU A 11 -25.71 5.70 -17.79
C LEU A 11 -24.25 6.12 -17.99
N GLN A 12 -23.97 7.40 -18.25
CA GLN A 12 -22.63 7.87 -18.57
C GLN A 12 -21.66 7.65 -17.40
N LEU A 13 -22.11 7.91 -16.16
CA LEU A 13 -21.31 7.68 -14.96
C LEU A 13 -20.94 6.20 -14.80
N ASP A 14 -21.90 5.30 -14.94
CA ASP A 14 -21.68 3.86 -14.79
C ASP A 14 -20.66 3.33 -15.82
N VAL A 15 -20.78 3.78 -17.08
CA VAL A 15 -19.84 3.42 -18.14
C VAL A 15 -18.44 3.96 -17.85
N ASP A 16 -18.34 5.23 -17.46
CA ASP A 16 -17.06 5.86 -17.16
C ASP A 16 -16.40 5.19 -15.93
N GLN A 17 -17.18 4.80 -14.92
CA GLN A 17 -16.69 4.08 -13.75
C GLN A 17 -16.19 2.68 -14.14
N MET A 18 -16.93 1.94 -14.98
CA MET A 18 -16.49 0.64 -15.47
C MET A 18 -15.16 0.72 -16.24
N ILE A 19 -14.96 1.77 -17.05
CA ILE A 19 -13.68 2.00 -17.76
C ILE A 19 -12.57 2.37 -16.77
N LEU A 20 -12.89 3.16 -15.74
CA LEU A 20 -11.92 3.54 -14.71
C LEU A 20 -11.41 2.30 -13.96
N ASP A 21 -12.30 1.44 -13.48
CA ASP A 21 -11.95 0.21 -12.76
C ASP A 21 -11.15 -0.75 -13.66
N TYR A 22 -11.52 -0.85 -14.94
CA TYR A 22 -10.82 -1.67 -15.92
C TYR A 22 -9.38 -1.20 -16.16
N THR A 23 -9.20 0.09 -16.39
CA THR A 23 -7.87 0.67 -16.66
C THR A 23 -6.97 0.58 -15.41
N LEU A 24 -7.53 0.75 -14.21
CA LEU A 24 -6.82 0.53 -12.96
C LEU A 24 -6.35 -0.94 -12.80
N CYS A 25 -7.26 -1.91 -13.01
CA CYS A 25 -6.93 -3.33 -12.90
C CYS A 25 -5.82 -3.75 -13.89
N HIS A 26 -5.90 -3.29 -15.14
CA HIS A 26 -4.86 -3.56 -16.14
C HIS A 26 -3.53 -2.88 -15.81
N ALA A 27 -3.55 -1.65 -15.29
CA ALA A 27 -2.32 -0.99 -14.82
C ALA A 27 -1.65 -1.79 -13.69
N ILE A 28 -2.42 -2.29 -12.70
CA ILE A 28 -1.90 -3.12 -11.61
C ILE A 28 -1.26 -4.42 -12.15
N LYS A 29 -1.97 -5.15 -13.02
CA LYS A 29 -1.45 -6.37 -13.66
C LYS A 29 -0.13 -6.11 -14.38
N ALA A 30 -0.06 -5.04 -15.18
CA ALA A 30 1.15 -4.69 -15.92
C ALA A 30 2.33 -4.31 -15.01
N GLN A 31 2.08 -3.68 -13.85
CA GLN A 31 3.13 -3.42 -12.86
C GLN A 31 3.63 -4.72 -12.20
N PHE A 32 2.73 -5.65 -11.87
CA PHE A 32 3.14 -6.96 -11.38
C PHE A 32 4.00 -7.71 -12.39
N ASP A 33 3.62 -7.70 -13.66
CA ASP A 33 4.36 -8.38 -14.72
C ASP A 33 5.72 -7.74 -14.97
N LEU A 34 5.81 -6.40 -14.93
CA LEU A 34 7.09 -5.68 -14.94
C LEU A 34 8.01 -6.10 -13.79
N LEU A 35 7.46 -6.19 -12.57
CA LEU A 35 8.22 -6.51 -11.37
C LEU A 35 8.63 -7.99 -11.25
N THR A 36 8.01 -8.89 -12.03
CA THR A 36 8.27 -10.34 -11.99
C THR A 36 9.27 -10.80 -13.06
N GLN A 37 9.53 -9.98 -14.08
CA GLN A 37 10.40 -10.37 -15.21
C GLN A 37 11.90 -10.17 -14.89
N ASP A 38 12.64 -11.29 -14.88
CA ASP A 38 14.07 -11.34 -14.53
C ASP A 38 15.02 -11.06 -15.71
N VAL A 39 14.51 -10.90 -16.94
CA VAL A 39 15.34 -10.81 -18.15
C VAL A 39 15.43 -9.38 -18.69
N GLU A 40 16.63 -8.79 -18.69
CA GLU A 40 16.93 -7.42 -19.14
C GLU A 40 16.29 -7.04 -20.49
N GLN A 41 16.23 -7.97 -21.46
CA GLN A 41 15.63 -7.69 -22.77
C GLN A 41 14.11 -7.63 -22.76
N ILE A 42 13.45 -8.44 -21.93
CA ILE A 42 11.98 -8.47 -21.83
C ILE A 42 11.50 -7.28 -20.99
N GLN A 43 12.33 -6.83 -20.03
CA GLN A 43 12.05 -5.68 -19.18
C GLN A 43 11.79 -4.39 -19.95
N HIS A 44 12.46 -4.12 -21.08
CA HIS A 44 12.19 -2.89 -21.84
C HIS A 44 10.78 -2.87 -22.46
N THR A 45 10.33 -4.01 -23.01
CA THR A 45 8.98 -4.10 -23.58
C THR A 45 7.93 -4.05 -22.48
N ALA A 46 8.12 -4.80 -21.40
CA ALA A 46 7.19 -4.79 -20.26
C ALA A 46 7.15 -3.43 -19.55
N ALA A 47 8.29 -2.74 -19.40
CA ALA A 47 8.34 -1.40 -18.84
C ALA A 47 7.59 -0.41 -19.74
N SER A 48 7.79 -0.48 -21.06
CA SER A 48 7.07 0.37 -22.00
C SER A 48 5.57 0.13 -21.97
N GLU A 49 5.12 -1.13 -21.90
CA GLU A 49 3.71 -1.49 -21.83
C GLU A 49 3.09 -1.07 -20.49
N SER A 50 3.77 -1.35 -19.39
CA SER A 50 3.35 -0.96 -18.05
C SER A 50 3.21 0.55 -17.89
N MET A 51 4.20 1.32 -18.38
CA MET A 51 4.12 2.79 -18.39
C MET A 51 3.02 3.31 -19.32
N HIS A 52 2.78 2.64 -20.45
CA HIS A 52 1.69 3.01 -21.36
C HIS A 52 0.32 2.84 -20.69
N LEU A 53 0.08 1.70 -20.03
CA LEU A 53 -1.17 1.43 -19.30
C LEU A 53 -1.36 2.36 -18.11
N LEU A 54 -0.29 2.67 -17.36
CA LEU A 54 -0.32 3.67 -16.30
C LEU A 54 -0.70 5.07 -16.84
N SER A 55 -0.12 5.46 -17.98
CA SER A 55 -0.46 6.73 -18.65
C SER A 55 -1.91 6.77 -19.13
N ILE A 56 -2.46 5.65 -19.62
CA ILE A 56 -3.88 5.55 -20.00
C ILE A 56 -4.76 5.76 -18.76
N PHE A 57 -4.48 5.03 -17.67
CA PHE A 57 -5.22 5.13 -16.42
C PHE A 57 -5.20 6.58 -15.88
N ASP A 58 -4.02 7.18 -15.73
CA ASP A 58 -3.90 8.55 -15.20
C ASP A 58 -4.62 9.59 -16.09
N SER A 59 -4.48 9.48 -17.41
CA SER A 59 -5.21 10.36 -18.34
C SER A 59 -6.72 10.21 -18.19
N PHE A 60 -7.21 8.96 -18.10
CA PHE A 60 -8.63 8.67 -17.95
C PHE A 60 -9.16 9.11 -16.59
N PHE A 61 -8.42 8.89 -15.50
CA PHE A 61 -8.78 9.30 -14.16
C PHE A 61 -8.90 10.83 -14.02
N ARG A 62 -8.00 11.58 -14.67
CA ARG A 62 -8.09 13.04 -14.74
C ARG A 62 -9.34 13.52 -15.48
N LEU A 63 -9.67 12.89 -16.61
CA LEU A 63 -10.91 13.18 -17.36
C LEU A 63 -12.16 12.79 -16.55
N PHE A 64 -12.12 11.64 -15.88
CA PHE A 64 -13.20 11.15 -15.03
C PHE A 64 -13.50 12.15 -13.90
N LYS A 65 -12.48 12.62 -13.17
CA LYS A 65 -12.64 13.64 -12.12
C LYS A 65 -13.19 14.96 -12.63
N LEU A 66 -12.82 15.36 -13.85
CA LEU A 66 -13.35 16.58 -14.48
C LEU A 66 -14.84 16.44 -14.82
N ASN A 67 -15.26 15.29 -15.32
CA ASN A 67 -16.64 15.03 -15.73
C ASN A 67 -17.57 14.71 -14.55
N HIS A 68 -17.04 14.10 -13.49
CA HIS A 68 -17.79 13.59 -12.34
C HIS A 68 -17.23 14.14 -11.00
N PRO A 69 -17.24 15.46 -10.76
CA PRO A 69 -16.61 16.07 -9.59
C PRO A 69 -17.26 15.69 -8.25
N SER A 70 -18.51 15.20 -8.28
CA SER A 70 -19.23 14.71 -7.10
C SER A 70 -19.03 13.23 -6.82
N TYR A 71 -18.27 12.52 -7.65
CA TYR A 71 -18.01 11.10 -7.44
C TYR A 71 -17.10 10.89 -6.23
N SER A 72 -17.53 10.04 -5.31
CA SER A 72 -16.69 9.53 -4.23
C SER A 72 -16.21 8.13 -4.62
N PRO A 73 -14.90 7.87 -4.67
CA PRO A 73 -14.40 6.53 -4.94
C PRO A 73 -14.88 5.52 -3.89
N SER A 74 -15.16 4.30 -4.34
CA SER A 74 -15.49 3.19 -3.46
C SER A 74 -14.25 2.73 -2.68
N PRO A 75 -14.41 2.07 -1.51
CA PRO A 75 -13.27 1.57 -0.75
C PRO A 75 -12.43 0.56 -1.54
N GLU A 76 -13.06 -0.27 -2.38
CA GLU A 76 -12.39 -1.24 -3.25
C GLU A 76 -11.54 -0.54 -4.32
N PHE A 77 -12.04 0.56 -4.89
CA PHE A 77 -11.28 1.37 -5.82
C PHE A 77 -10.06 2.02 -5.15
N ASN A 78 -10.25 2.61 -3.97
CA ASN A 78 -9.16 3.24 -3.22
C ASN A 78 -8.07 2.23 -2.84
N PHE A 79 -8.46 1.02 -2.42
CA PHE A 79 -7.51 -0.05 -2.14
C PHE A 79 -6.71 -0.45 -3.39
N ASN A 80 -7.36 -0.61 -4.54
CA ASN A 80 -6.65 -0.92 -5.79
C ASN A 80 -5.72 0.23 -6.21
N LEU A 81 -6.10 1.48 -5.94
CA LEU A 81 -5.25 2.63 -6.19
C LEU A 81 -4.00 2.64 -5.28
N GLU A 82 -4.14 2.29 -4.01
CA GLU A 82 -3.01 2.12 -3.07
C GLU A 82 -2.07 1.00 -3.51
N PHE A 83 -2.62 -0.11 -4.01
CA PHE A 83 -1.82 -1.19 -4.62
C PHE A 83 -1.02 -0.69 -5.82
N LEU A 84 -1.68 0.02 -6.75
CA LEU A 84 -1.01 0.57 -7.93
C LEU A 84 0.11 1.52 -7.51
N GLU A 85 -0.16 2.42 -6.57
CA GLU A 85 0.83 3.38 -6.08
C GLU A 85 2.03 2.69 -5.45
N PHE A 86 1.80 1.68 -4.59
CA PHE A 86 2.87 0.87 -4.02
C PHE A 86 3.74 0.22 -5.09
N LEU A 87 3.13 -0.42 -6.09
CA LEU A 87 3.83 -1.11 -7.16
C LEU A 87 4.62 -0.14 -8.05
N VAL A 88 4.07 1.03 -8.36
CA VAL A 88 4.76 2.08 -9.13
C VAL A 88 5.98 2.60 -8.36
N LEU A 89 5.83 2.87 -7.06
CA LEU A 89 6.95 3.30 -6.22
C LEU A 89 8.03 2.21 -6.12
N LEU A 90 7.64 0.94 -5.95
CA LEU A 90 8.57 -0.18 -5.96
C LEU A 90 9.28 -0.32 -7.33
N ALA A 91 8.55 -0.26 -8.43
CA ALA A 91 9.10 -0.34 -9.78
C ALA A 91 10.05 0.81 -10.11
N SER A 92 9.76 2.02 -9.62
CA SER A 92 10.59 3.20 -9.85
C SER A 92 11.99 3.15 -9.24
N ARG A 93 12.21 2.22 -8.29
CA ARG A 93 13.54 1.93 -7.76
C ARG A 93 14.44 1.29 -8.82
N SER A 94 13.86 0.61 -9.82
CA SER A 94 14.59 0.10 -10.97
C SER A 94 15.10 1.25 -11.86
N PRO A 95 16.37 1.22 -12.30
CA PRO A 95 16.92 2.25 -13.18
C PRO A 95 16.16 2.38 -14.51
N VAL A 96 15.49 1.32 -14.97
CA VAL A 96 14.72 1.31 -16.23
C VAL A 96 13.48 2.20 -16.14
N VAL A 97 12.80 2.20 -14.99
CA VAL A 97 11.52 2.93 -14.79
C VAL A 97 11.78 4.37 -14.34
N ARG A 98 12.93 4.64 -13.74
CA ARG A 98 13.30 5.93 -13.16
C ARG A 98 13.12 7.11 -14.11
N SER A 99 13.44 6.96 -15.39
CA SER A 99 13.33 8.04 -16.38
C SER A 99 11.90 8.46 -16.71
N CYS A 100 10.90 7.72 -16.24
CA CYS A 100 9.50 7.92 -16.61
C CYS A 100 8.67 8.62 -15.53
N LEU A 101 9.23 8.86 -14.34
CA LEU A 101 8.53 9.57 -13.27
C LEU A 101 8.53 11.08 -13.52
N SER A 102 7.45 11.73 -13.07
CA SER A 102 7.31 13.19 -13.13
C SER A 102 8.04 13.85 -11.96
N ASP A 103 8.72 14.97 -12.21
CA ASP A 103 9.38 15.80 -11.19
C ASP A 103 8.47 16.12 -9.99
N ASN A 104 7.17 16.30 -10.25
CA ASN A 104 6.18 16.60 -9.19
C ASN A 104 6.04 15.44 -8.19
N MET A 105 6.19 14.20 -8.64
CA MET A 105 6.03 13.01 -7.79
C MET A 105 7.12 12.93 -6.72
N HIS A 106 8.33 13.38 -7.04
CA HIS A 106 9.44 13.42 -6.09
C HIS A 106 9.18 14.40 -4.94
N GLY A 107 8.62 15.57 -5.24
CA GLY A 107 8.25 16.56 -4.22
C GLY A 107 7.16 16.06 -3.27
N ASP A 108 6.17 15.34 -3.79
CA ASP A 108 5.10 14.75 -2.98
C ASP A 108 5.63 13.58 -2.14
N LEU A 109 6.41 12.68 -2.73
CA LEU A 109 7.03 11.56 -2.03
C LEU A 109 7.99 12.02 -0.92
N HIS A 110 8.74 13.10 -1.13
CA HIS A 110 9.59 13.68 -0.09
C HIS A 110 8.76 14.21 1.07
N ARG A 111 7.64 14.89 0.78
CA ARG A 111 6.70 15.37 1.80
C ARG A 111 6.12 14.20 2.60
N ASP A 112 5.71 13.13 1.92
CA ASP A 112 5.21 11.91 2.55
C ASP A 112 6.28 11.25 3.43
N THR A 113 7.53 11.20 2.94
CA THR A 113 8.68 10.68 3.71
C THR A 113 8.83 11.43 5.03
N LEU A 114 8.78 12.76 4.99
CA LEU A 114 8.90 13.59 6.18
C LEU A 114 7.70 13.42 7.14
N ALA A 115 6.49 13.27 6.60
CA ALA A 115 5.30 12.99 7.39
C ALA A 115 5.43 11.63 8.10
N HIS A 116 5.75 10.57 7.36
CA HIS A 116 5.94 9.23 7.92
C HIS A 116 7.04 9.18 8.98
N LEU A 117 8.15 9.90 8.78
CA LEU A 117 9.20 10.04 9.80
C LEU A 117 8.69 10.73 11.06
N GLY A 118 7.90 11.80 10.92
CA GLY A 118 7.23 12.47 12.02
C GLY A 118 6.33 11.52 12.82
N ASP A 119 5.53 10.72 12.11
CA ASP A 119 4.61 9.75 12.72
C ASP A 119 5.36 8.63 13.45
N ARG A 120 6.43 8.09 12.84
CA ARG A 120 7.24 7.03 13.47
C ARG A 120 7.98 7.51 14.72
N ARG A 121 8.49 8.73 14.71
CA ARG A 121 9.14 9.32 15.89
C ARG A 121 8.14 9.60 17.00
N SER A 122 6.94 10.08 16.62
CA SER A 122 5.82 10.25 17.56
C SER A 122 5.43 8.92 18.20
N TRP A 123 5.36 7.86 17.41
CA TRP A 123 5.11 6.50 17.92
C TRP A 123 6.19 6.03 18.91
N LEU A 124 7.47 6.22 18.58
CA LEU A 124 8.59 5.84 19.47
C LEU A 124 8.49 6.57 20.83
N ILE A 125 8.22 7.88 20.82
CA ILE A 125 8.03 8.69 22.03
C ILE A 125 6.86 8.17 22.86
N ALA A 126 5.75 7.84 22.20
CA ALA A 126 4.56 7.33 22.86
C ALA A 126 4.79 5.92 23.43
N ARG A 127 5.46 5.03 22.69
CA ARG A 127 5.89 3.70 23.16
C ARG A 127 6.78 3.79 24.40
N GLU A 128 7.77 4.68 24.37
CA GLU A 128 8.66 4.90 25.51
C GLU A 128 7.90 5.44 26.73
N SER A 129 6.99 6.39 26.51
CA SER A 129 6.15 6.97 27.55
C SER A 129 5.25 5.91 28.21
N THR A 130 4.64 5.03 27.42
CA THR A 130 3.84 3.90 27.90
C THR A 130 4.69 2.92 28.70
N ALA A 131 5.88 2.57 28.23
CA ALA A 131 6.81 1.71 28.96
C ALA A 131 7.20 2.30 30.33
N ARG A 132 7.49 3.60 30.40
CA ARG A 132 7.78 4.29 31.67
C ARG A 132 6.60 4.29 32.64
N ARG A 133 5.36 4.37 32.14
CA ARG A 133 4.14 4.29 32.98
C ARG A 133 3.96 2.89 33.56
N LEU A 134 4.20 1.85 32.75
CA LEU A 134 4.13 0.45 33.19
C LEU A 134 5.22 0.13 34.23
N GLY A 135 6.46 0.57 34.03
CA GLY A 135 7.56 0.33 34.97
C GLY A 135 7.45 1.10 36.29
N LYS A 136 6.69 2.21 36.33
CA LYS A 136 6.48 3.01 37.54
C LYS A 136 5.32 2.55 38.41
N GLN A 137 4.53 1.54 37.99
CA GLN A 137 3.50 1.02 38.88
C GLN A 137 4.19 0.47 40.13
N PRO A 138 3.98 1.08 41.31
CA PRO A 138 4.58 0.59 42.54
C PRO A 138 4.14 -0.85 42.67
N ALA A 139 5.07 -1.76 42.92
CA ALA A 139 4.75 -3.12 43.30
C ALA A 139 3.77 -3.01 44.46
N PHE A 140 2.47 -3.13 44.18
CA PHE A 140 1.44 -3.15 45.20
C PHE A 140 1.74 -4.42 45.96
N SER A 141 2.48 -4.25 47.05
CA SER A 141 2.80 -5.24 48.05
C SER A 141 1.50 -5.58 48.77
N ASN A 142 0.58 -6.20 48.04
CA ASN A 142 -0.53 -6.95 48.62
C ASN A 142 0.06 -8.25 49.18
N SER A 143 0.80 -8.10 50.28
CA SER A 143 1.39 -9.16 51.10
C SER A 143 0.33 -9.96 51.87
N ASN A 144 -0.82 -10.25 51.25
CA ASN A 144 -1.91 -11.01 51.86
C ASN A 144 -2.70 -11.79 50.80
N SER A 145 -2.13 -12.86 50.25
CA SER A 145 -2.91 -14.00 49.75
C SER A 145 -2.06 -15.25 49.54
N ASN A 146 -2.27 -16.25 50.40
CA ASN A 146 -1.76 -17.62 50.29
C ASN A 146 -2.49 -18.42 49.18
N SER A 147 -2.82 -17.82 48.03
CA SER A 147 -3.41 -18.56 46.92
C SER A 147 -2.31 -19.03 45.97
N ILE A 148 -1.97 -20.32 46.09
CA ILE A 148 -1.19 -21.09 45.12
C ILE A 148 -2.01 -21.14 43.82
N SER A 149 -1.82 -20.14 42.96
CA SER A 149 -2.31 -20.11 41.59
C SER A 149 -1.13 -20.35 40.67
N THR A 150 -0.81 -21.62 40.40
CA THR A 150 0.36 -22.09 39.66
C THR A 150 0.25 -21.92 38.13
N SER A 151 -0.54 -20.97 37.63
CA SER A 151 -0.73 -20.78 36.18
C SER A 151 -0.76 -19.30 35.80
N GLY A 152 0.31 -18.82 35.16
CA GLY A 152 0.24 -17.59 34.37
C GLY A 152 1.11 -16.41 34.83
N SER A 153 2.12 -16.59 35.68
CA SER A 153 3.18 -15.57 35.86
C SER A 153 4.13 -15.63 34.65
N ILE A 154 3.61 -15.27 33.48
CA ILE A 154 4.25 -15.42 32.17
C ILE A 154 4.67 -14.03 31.65
N ASP A 155 5.97 -13.90 31.39
CA ASP A 155 6.65 -13.06 30.39
C ASP A 155 6.88 -11.54 30.54
N TYR A 156 6.58 -10.89 31.68
CA TYR A 156 7.00 -9.47 31.81
C TYR A 156 8.52 -9.25 31.81
N LEU A 157 9.29 -10.21 32.34
CA LEU A 157 10.76 -10.13 32.34
C LEU A 157 11.35 -10.21 30.92
N GLY A 158 10.68 -10.89 29.98
CA GLY A 158 11.16 -11.02 28.60
C GLY A 158 11.07 -9.69 27.82
N LEU A 159 10.01 -8.92 28.08
CA LEU A 159 9.76 -7.63 27.41
C LEU A 159 10.80 -6.56 27.79
N ASP A 160 11.21 -6.49 29.05
CA ASP A 160 12.20 -5.51 29.47
C ASP A 160 13.60 -5.82 28.91
N VAL A 161 13.99 -7.11 28.87
CA VAL A 161 15.25 -7.55 28.25
C VAL A 161 15.24 -7.26 26.74
N ALA A 162 14.12 -7.52 26.06
CA ALA A 162 13.97 -7.20 24.64
C ALA A 162 14.20 -5.71 24.36
N ARG A 163 13.61 -4.81 25.15
CA ARG A 163 13.80 -3.36 24.97
C ARG A 163 15.24 -2.92 25.23
N GLU A 164 15.90 -3.49 26.23
CA GLU A 164 17.30 -3.18 26.51
C GLU A 164 18.19 -3.60 25.32
N VAL A 165 17.91 -4.77 24.73
CA VAL A 165 18.59 -5.23 23.52
C VAL A 165 18.30 -4.32 22.33
N GLU A 166 17.04 -3.89 22.12
CA GLU A 166 16.69 -2.91 21.07
C GLU A 166 17.50 -1.62 21.23
N ALA A 167 17.52 -1.05 22.44
CA ALA A 167 18.25 0.19 22.74
C ALA A 167 19.76 0.05 22.49
N GLN A 168 20.38 -1.05 22.95
CA GLN A 168 21.79 -1.32 22.69
C GLN A 168 22.13 -1.40 21.19
N ILE A 169 21.24 -2.01 20.40
CA ILE A 169 21.41 -2.07 18.94
C ILE A 169 21.30 -0.66 18.36
N TYR A 170 20.27 0.12 18.70
CA TYR A 170 20.11 1.48 18.17
C TYR A 170 21.28 2.40 18.54
N ASP A 171 21.73 2.37 19.79
CA ASP A 171 22.85 3.18 20.28
C ASP A 171 24.15 2.91 19.50
N ALA A 172 24.39 1.65 19.12
CA ALA A 172 25.57 1.25 18.33
C ALA A 172 25.58 1.86 16.91
N TRP A 173 24.42 2.21 16.36
CA TRP A 173 24.28 2.83 15.03
C TRP A 173 24.11 4.35 15.08
N ASP A 174 23.66 4.90 16.20
CA ASP A 174 23.49 6.34 16.40
C ASP A 174 24.72 7.05 17.03
N TYR A 175 25.81 6.33 17.30
CA TYR A 175 27.03 6.84 17.96
C TYR A 175 27.68 8.08 17.30
N THR A 176 27.39 8.37 16.03
CA THR A 176 27.81 9.63 15.37
C THR A 176 27.24 10.89 16.04
N ARG A 177 26.24 10.75 16.92
CA ARG A 177 25.55 11.85 17.60
C ARG A 177 26.39 12.57 18.66
N ASP A 178 27.34 11.90 19.30
CA ASP A 178 28.09 12.50 20.42
C ASP A 178 29.15 13.52 19.96
N TYR A 179 29.60 13.45 18.71
CA TYR A 179 30.54 14.43 18.17
C TYR A 179 29.85 15.75 17.76
N ASP A 180 28.59 15.69 17.33
CA ASP A 180 27.79 16.89 16.97
C ASP A 180 27.19 17.59 18.20
N ARG A 181 26.84 16.82 19.24
CA ARG A 181 26.20 17.37 20.45
C ARG A 181 27.12 18.33 21.21
N SER A 182 28.44 18.08 21.22
CA SER A 182 29.40 19.00 21.83
C SER A 182 29.54 20.33 21.09
N VAL A 183 29.20 20.38 19.79
CA VAL A 183 29.27 21.61 18.98
C VAL A 183 27.96 22.42 19.12
N PHE A 184 26.82 21.75 19.25
CA PHE A 184 25.52 22.41 19.40
C PHE A 184 25.20 22.92 20.81
N ASP A 185 25.71 22.28 21.87
CA ASP A 185 25.51 22.76 23.25
C ASP A 185 26.16 24.13 23.51
N GLU A 186 27.13 24.58 22.70
CA GLU A 186 27.68 25.94 22.74
C GLU A 186 26.75 27.01 22.12
N LEU A 187 25.74 26.62 21.33
CA LEU A 187 24.89 27.55 20.55
C LEU A 187 23.48 27.81 21.11
N GLY A 188 23.16 27.33 22.31
CA GLY A 188 21.97 27.77 23.06
C GLY A 188 20.67 27.02 22.70
N SER A 189 20.26 26.16 23.62
CA SER A 189 19.25 25.10 23.46
C SER A 189 17.77 25.53 23.44
N SER A 190 17.39 26.74 22.99
CA SER A 190 16.03 27.27 23.24
C SER A 190 15.14 27.59 22.03
N ALA A 191 15.52 27.28 20.78
CA ALA A 191 14.73 27.69 19.60
C ALA A 191 14.59 26.66 18.45
N LEU A 192 14.98 25.39 18.65
CA LEU A 192 14.84 24.35 17.63
C LEU A 192 13.54 23.58 17.94
N CYS A 193 12.46 23.75 17.16
CA CYS A 193 12.10 22.76 16.14
C CYS A 193 11.07 23.28 15.08
N GLN A 194 10.87 24.59 14.89
CA GLN A 194 9.81 25.08 13.97
C GLN A 194 10.21 26.15 12.95
N HIS A 195 11.49 26.53 12.84
CA HIS A 195 11.88 27.58 11.88
C HIS A 195 12.26 27.01 10.50
N ASN A 196 11.34 27.14 9.54
CA ASN A 196 11.51 27.23 8.07
C ASN A 196 12.92 26.89 7.53
N LEU A 197 13.33 25.63 7.63
CA LEU A 197 14.55 25.17 6.96
C LEU A 197 14.27 25.07 5.46
N LYS A 198 15.07 25.79 4.68
CA LYS A 198 15.02 25.74 3.22
C LYS A 198 15.40 24.31 2.78
N PRO A 199 14.57 23.62 1.98
CA PRO A 199 14.87 22.26 1.52
C PRO A 199 16.22 22.21 0.83
N CYS A 200 17.09 21.28 1.23
CA CYS A 200 18.29 20.96 0.46
C CYS A 200 17.83 20.38 -0.89
N PRO A 201 18.51 20.71 -2.01
CA PRO A 201 18.19 20.09 -3.29
C PRO A 201 18.40 18.56 -3.17
N PRO A 202 17.45 17.76 -3.67
CA PRO A 202 17.52 16.31 -3.52
C PRO A 202 18.71 15.76 -4.31
N THR A 203 19.54 14.97 -3.65
CA THR A 203 20.55 14.12 -4.29
C THR A 203 19.88 12.82 -4.73
N ASP A 204 19.90 12.56 -6.05
CA ASP A 204 19.40 11.35 -6.74
C ASP A 204 18.12 10.72 -6.13
N ASP A 205 17.00 11.32 -6.53
CA ASP A 205 15.57 11.15 -6.21
C ASP A 205 14.98 9.71 -6.25
N LEU A 206 15.56 8.74 -5.55
CA LEU A 206 14.96 7.41 -5.41
C LEU A 206 14.00 7.33 -4.21
N PRO A 207 12.80 6.74 -4.37
CA PRO A 207 11.99 6.36 -3.21
C PRO A 207 12.77 5.39 -2.36
N LEU A 208 13.03 5.76 -1.10
CA LEU A 208 13.58 4.85 -0.10
C LEU A 208 12.60 3.70 0.15
N LEU A 209 13.09 2.50 0.45
CA LEU A 209 12.28 1.39 0.94
C LEU A 209 11.54 1.78 2.21
N PHE A 210 12.12 2.67 3.01
CA PHE A 210 11.43 3.27 4.16
C PHE A 210 10.06 3.86 3.77
N ASN A 211 9.96 4.49 2.60
CA ASN A 211 8.71 5.09 2.11
C ASN A 211 7.66 4.04 1.73
N LEU A 212 8.10 2.82 1.44
CA LEU A 212 7.23 1.70 1.13
C LEU A 212 6.73 0.99 2.40
N VAL A 213 7.45 1.07 3.53
CA VAL A 213 7.06 0.35 4.75
C VAL A 213 5.65 0.75 5.23
N PRO A 214 5.28 2.04 5.39
CA PRO A 214 3.93 2.42 5.80
C PRO A 214 2.85 1.91 4.86
N ARG A 215 3.10 2.02 3.55
CA ARG A 215 2.16 1.60 2.51
C ARG A 215 1.97 0.08 2.50
N PHE A 216 3.05 -0.68 2.70
CA PHE A 216 2.98 -2.13 2.88
C PHE A 216 2.14 -2.51 4.10
N MET A 217 2.33 -1.82 5.23
CA MET A 217 1.56 -2.08 6.45
C MET A 217 0.07 -1.75 6.26
N GLN A 218 -0.24 -0.63 5.61
CA GLN A 218 -1.62 -0.23 5.29
C GLN A 218 -2.32 -1.24 4.36
N ILE A 219 -1.66 -1.62 3.27
CA ILE A 219 -2.15 -2.66 2.35
C ILE A 219 -2.40 -3.97 3.09
N SER A 220 -1.45 -4.38 3.93
CA SER A 220 -1.55 -5.63 4.69
C SER A 220 -2.71 -5.61 5.69
N ALA A 221 -2.91 -4.50 6.38
CA ALA A 221 -4.03 -4.33 7.31
C ALA A 221 -5.37 -4.48 6.59
N ARG A 222 -5.51 -3.84 5.42
CA ARG A 222 -6.73 -3.95 4.62
C ARG A 222 -6.96 -5.34 4.07
N LEU A 223 -5.90 -6.05 3.65
CA LEU A 223 -6.01 -7.47 3.26
C LEU A 223 -6.54 -8.30 4.44
N VAL A 224 -5.92 -8.18 5.61
CA VAL A 224 -6.33 -8.91 6.83
C VAL A 224 -7.79 -8.61 7.20
N THR A 225 -8.20 -7.33 7.15
CA THR A 225 -9.60 -6.93 7.38
C THR A 225 -10.56 -7.48 6.33
N ALA A 226 -10.16 -7.51 5.05
CA ALA A 226 -11.03 -7.96 3.96
C ALA A 226 -11.29 -9.47 4.00
N PHE A 227 -10.31 -10.27 4.45
CA PHE A 227 -10.43 -11.73 4.47
C PHE A 227 -10.75 -12.34 5.83
N ASP A 228 -10.73 -11.56 6.92
CA ASP A 228 -10.91 -12.05 8.29
C ASP A 228 -9.92 -13.19 8.61
N PHE A 229 -8.68 -13.07 8.14
CA PHE A 229 -7.62 -14.05 8.36
C PHE A 229 -6.70 -13.63 9.49
N ASP A 230 -6.26 -14.62 10.28
CA ASP A 230 -5.13 -14.44 11.18
C ASP A 230 -3.88 -14.06 10.37
N VAL A 231 -3.09 -13.13 10.90
CA VAL A 231 -1.87 -12.64 10.27
C VAL A 231 -0.90 -13.81 10.05
N PRO A 232 -0.58 -14.20 8.81
CA PRO A 232 0.24 -15.39 8.55
C PRO A 232 1.70 -15.13 8.91
N GLU A 233 2.42 -16.18 9.31
CA GLU A 233 3.88 -16.11 9.61
C GLU A 233 4.69 -15.56 8.43
N VAL A 234 4.31 -15.94 7.21
CA VAL A 234 4.90 -15.43 5.96
C VAL A 234 4.80 -13.91 5.86
N TRP A 235 3.71 -13.31 6.33
CA TRP A 235 3.58 -11.86 6.37
C TRP A 235 4.55 -11.24 7.36
N MET A 236 4.67 -11.80 8.57
CA MET A 236 5.58 -11.29 9.61
C MET A 236 7.03 -11.33 9.13
N ASP A 237 7.39 -12.39 8.40
CA ASP A 237 8.71 -12.54 7.78
C ASP A 237 8.99 -11.44 6.73
N ILE A 238 8.05 -11.23 5.79
CA ILE A 238 8.16 -10.19 4.76
C ILE A 238 8.19 -8.78 5.39
N ALA A 239 7.35 -8.54 6.40
CA ALA A 239 7.31 -7.29 7.15
C ALA A 239 8.64 -7.01 7.87
N GLY A 240 9.22 -8.03 8.49
CA GLY A 240 10.55 -7.95 9.09
C GLY A 240 11.65 -7.69 8.06
N GLN A 241 11.59 -8.38 6.92
CA GLN A 241 12.56 -8.24 5.85
C GLN A 241 12.51 -6.86 5.18
N ILE A 242 11.32 -6.28 4.94
CA ILE A 242 11.22 -4.91 4.39
C ILE A 242 11.78 -3.88 5.36
N MET A 243 11.57 -4.03 6.67
CA MET A 243 12.17 -3.17 7.70
C MET A 243 13.70 -3.31 7.74
N LEU A 244 14.22 -4.54 7.61
CA LEU A 244 15.67 -4.78 7.50
C LEU A 244 16.25 -4.08 6.26
N GLN A 245 15.64 -4.25 5.10
CA GLN A 245 16.14 -3.65 3.86
C GLN A 245 16.07 -2.11 3.91
N ALA A 246 14.99 -1.54 4.46
CA ALA A 246 14.87 -0.11 4.71
C ALA A 246 15.96 0.40 5.68
N GLY A 247 16.27 -0.37 6.73
CA GLY A 247 17.34 -0.06 7.68
C GLY A 247 18.73 -0.09 7.04
N VAL A 248 19.04 -1.11 6.24
CA VAL A 248 20.32 -1.22 5.50
C VAL A 248 20.49 -0.03 4.57
N GLU A 249 19.48 0.27 3.75
CA GLU A 249 19.52 1.39 2.80
C GLU A 249 19.69 2.74 3.51
N SER A 250 18.91 2.99 4.57
CA SER A 250 18.96 4.25 5.32
C SER A 250 20.32 4.45 6.00
N LEU A 251 20.90 3.40 6.57
CA LEU A 251 22.21 3.47 7.22
C LEU A 251 23.34 3.65 6.19
N GLN A 252 23.29 2.99 5.04
CA GLN A 252 24.26 3.18 3.95
C GLN A 252 24.28 4.64 3.49
N LEU A 253 23.11 5.21 3.20
CA LEU A 253 22.99 6.62 2.80
C LEU A 253 23.57 7.54 3.89
N ARG A 254 23.27 7.29 5.17
CA ARG A 254 23.84 8.10 6.27
C ARG A 254 25.36 8.00 6.36
N CYS A 255 25.92 6.80 6.19
CA CYS A 255 27.37 6.60 6.20
C CYS A 255 28.06 7.31 5.02
N GLU A 256 27.43 7.38 3.85
CA GLU A 256 27.95 8.11 2.70
C GLU A 256 27.97 9.63 2.95
N HIS A 257 26.89 10.18 3.52
CA HIS A 257 26.78 11.62 3.77
C HIS A 257 27.74 12.11 4.89
N THR A 258 28.03 11.27 5.88
CA THR A 258 28.96 11.62 6.97
C THR A 258 30.43 11.69 6.51
N GLY A 259 30.79 11.00 5.42
CA GLY A 259 32.17 11.00 4.89
C GLY A 259 32.55 12.28 4.14
N VAL A 260 31.58 13.01 3.57
CA VAL A 260 31.84 14.09 2.60
C VAL A 260 32.19 15.43 3.27
N GLY A 261 31.86 15.62 4.56
CA GLY A 261 32.04 16.92 5.24
C GLY A 261 33.39 17.16 5.93
N ARG A 262 34.34 16.21 5.90
CA ARG A 262 35.50 16.24 6.82
C ARG A 262 36.70 17.05 6.36
N GLY A 263 36.67 17.75 5.23
CA GLY A 263 37.91 18.39 4.80
C GLY A 263 37.84 19.26 3.57
N GLU A 264 37.15 20.39 3.67
CA GLU A 264 37.59 21.63 3.01
C GLU A 264 36.94 22.79 3.76
N LEU A 265 37.64 23.25 4.81
CA LEU A 265 37.41 24.59 5.36
C LEU A 265 37.76 25.56 4.24
N ASP A 266 36.77 25.92 3.43
CA ASP A 266 36.93 26.97 2.46
C ASP A 266 37.43 28.22 3.18
N ARG A 267 38.56 28.70 2.69
CA ARG A 267 39.42 29.73 3.29
C ARG A 267 38.71 31.09 3.47
N GLU A 268 37.48 31.20 3.01
CA GLU A 268 36.67 32.42 2.98
C GLU A 268 35.71 32.57 4.18
N GLY A 269 35.71 31.63 5.14
CA GLY A 269 35.05 31.82 6.44
C GLY A 269 33.56 32.13 6.36
N THR A 270 32.93 31.81 5.24
CA THR A 270 31.50 32.02 5.03
C THR A 270 30.83 30.68 5.26
N GLU A 271 30.33 30.49 6.48
CA GLU A 271 29.43 29.40 6.84
C GLU A 271 28.14 29.55 6.01
N THR A 272 28.16 29.08 4.78
CA THR A 272 26.92 28.83 4.05
C THR A 272 26.30 27.59 4.68
N GLY A 273 25.46 27.84 5.69
CA GLY A 273 24.73 26.84 6.48
C GLY A 273 23.83 25.96 5.61
N THR A 274 24.43 25.05 4.86
CA THR A 274 23.77 23.89 4.29
C THR A 274 23.40 23.01 5.48
N GLY A 275 22.18 23.22 5.98
CA GLY A 275 21.62 22.46 7.08
C GLY A 275 21.79 20.97 6.81
N SER A 276 22.28 20.25 7.81
CA SER A 276 22.64 18.83 7.72
C SER A 276 21.52 18.01 7.09
N ALA A 277 21.69 17.64 5.82
CA ALA A 277 20.76 16.79 5.08
C ALA A 277 20.55 15.43 5.78
N ALA A 278 21.50 15.02 6.63
CA ALA A 278 21.44 13.80 7.42
C ALA A 278 20.28 13.78 8.44
N CYS A 279 19.73 14.94 8.85
CA CYS A 279 18.60 15.00 9.78
C CYS A 279 17.29 14.42 9.21
N TYR A 280 17.19 14.30 7.88
CA TYR A 280 15.98 13.85 7.18
C TYR A 280 16.03 12.38 6.77
N LEU A 281 17.16 11.69 6.98
CA LEU A 281 17.26 10.27 6.69
C LEU A 281 16.69 9.44 7.85
N PRO A 282 15.92 8.37 7.57
CA PRO A 282 15.43 7.47 8.59
C PRO A 282 16.56 6.90 9.46
N ARG A 283 16.31 6.77 10.75
CA ARG A 283 17.14 5.99 11.67
C ARG A 283 16.78 4.52 11.60
N LEU A 284 17.63 3.68 12.18
CA LEU A 284 17.30 2.28 12.38
C LEU A 284 16.04 2.14 13.25
N GLU A 285 15.93 2.93 14.32
CA GLU A 285 14.73 2.97 15.17
C GLU A 285 13.46 3.38 14.39
N ASP A 286 13.57 4.34 13.46
CA ASP A 286 12.46 4.78 12.62
C ASP A 286 11.96 3.62 11.73
N CYS A 287 12.87 2.79 11.20
CA CYS A 287 12.54 1.66 10.31
C CYS A 287 11.81 0.53 11.04
N PHE A 288 12.11 0.33 12.33
CA PHE A 288 11.52 -0.72 13.17
C PHE A 288 10.41 -0.19 14.12
N ALA A 289 9.94 1.04 13.91
CA ALA A 289 8.90 1.70 14.68
C ALA A 289 7.47 1.20 14.33
N TRP A 290 7.27 -0.11 14.40
CA TRP A 290 6.03 -0.80 14.04
C TRP A 290 5.63 -1.80 15.11
N GLY A 291 4.37 -1.69 15.56
CA GLY A 291 3.89 -2.51 16.66
C GLY A 291 2.59 -1.99 17.27
N ASN A 292 2.02 -2.79 18.18
CA ASN A 292 0.80 -2.37 18.88
C ASN A 292 1.15 -1.31 19.92
N LEU A 293 0.51 -0.15 19.81
CA LEU A 293 0.53 0.88 20.82
C LEU A 293 -0.89 1.14 21.32
N HIS A 294 -1.17 0.70 22.54
CA HIS A 294 -2.41 1.01 23.22
C HIS A 294 -2.34 2.41 23.83
N LEU A 295 -3.01 3.35 23.17
CA LEU A 295 -3.15 4.71 23.66
C LEU A 295 -4.43 4.82 24.48
N ASP A 296 -4.30 4.98 25.79
CA ASP A 296 -5.44 5.31 26.65
C ASP A 296 -5.84 6.76 26.40
N LEU A 297 -6.81 6.95 25.49
CA LEU A 297 -7.34 8.25 25.07
C LEU A 297 -7.83 9.09 26.25
N ASN A 298 -8.24 8.48 27.37
CA ASN A 298 -8.69 9.22 28.55
C ASN A 298 -7.53 9.90 29.30
N ASN A 299 -6.30 9.44 29.07
CA ASN A 299 -5.09 9.87 29.76
C ASN A 299 -4.06 10.50 28.81
N MET A 300 -4.43 10.78 27.55
CA MET A 300 -3.59 11.49 26.59
C MET A 300 -3.82 12.99 26.69
N SER A 301 -2.74 13.76 26.51
CA SER A 301 -2.85 15.21 26.32
C SER A 301 -3.55 15.50 25.00
N GLU A 302 -4.24 16.64 24.86
CA GLU A 302 -4.79 17.09 23.57
C GLU A 302 -3.73 17.13 22.46
N ALA A 303 -2.46 17.42 22.80
CA ALA A 303 -1.35 17.42 21.86
C ALA A 303 -0.99 16.00 21.36
N ASP A 304 -1.18 14.97 22.19
CA ASP A 304 -0.91 13.60 21.81
C ASP A 304 -2.09 12.98 21.02
N ALA A 305 -3.32 13.42 21.31
CA ALA A 305 -4.51 12.96 20.62
C ALA A 305 -4.51 13.34 19.13
N SER A 306 -3.90 14.48 18.76
CA SER A 306 -3.73 14.88 17.36
C SER A 306 -2.71 14.05 16.58
N LEU A 307 -1.93 13.19 17.24
CA LEU A 307 -0.96 12.30 16.59
C LEU A 307 -1.59 10.98 16.13
N VAL A 308 -2.82 10.69 16.56
CA VAL A 308 -3.54 9.47 16.18
C VAL A 308 -4.29 9.76 14.88
N ASP A 309 -3.67 9.42 13.75
CA ASP A 309 -4.34 9.41 12.46
C ASP A 309 -5.50 8.39 12.46
N ALA A 310 -6.54 8.62 11.65
CA ALA A 310 -7.67 7.71 11.53
C ALA A 310 -7.24 6.30 11.08
N ASP A 311 -6.15 6.23 10.30
CA ASP A 311 -5.58 4.97 9.84
C ASP A 311 -4.71 4.28 10.90
N TRP A 312 -4.42 4.95 12.04
CA TRP A 312 -3.59 4.42 13.12
C TRP A 312 -4.13 3.10 13.68
N ASP A 313 -5.43 3.04 13.91
CA ASP A 313 -6.08 1.84 14.44
C ASP A 313 -6.01 0.66 13.47
N LEU A 314 -6.10 0.95 12.16
CA LEU A 314 -6.12 -0.07 11.10
C LEU A 314 -4.83 -0.92 11.10
N TYR A 315 -3.65 -0.29 11.11
CA TYR A 315 -2.40 -1.07 11.18
C TYR A 315 -2.06 -1.51 12.61
N ASN A 316 -2.54 -0.84 13.65
CA ASN A 316 -2.40 -1.35 15.03
C ASN A 316 -3.05 -2.73 15.17
N ASP A 317 -4.19 -2.97 14.52
CA ASP A 317 -4.92 -4.24 14.57
C ASP A 317 -4.08 -5.43 14.07
N LEU A 318 -3.15 -5.22 13.14
CA LEU A 318 -2.20 -6.26 12.68
C LEU A 318 -1.33 -6.82 13.81
N PHE A 319 -1.09 -6.01 14.84
CA PHE A 319 -0.16 -6.33 15.92
C PHE A 319 -0.88 -6.66 17.23
N ARG A 320 -2.21 -6.55 17.28
CA ARG A 320 -3.01 -6.75 18.50
C ARG A 320 -3.15 -8.23 18.83
N GLN A 321 -2.95 -8.56 20.10
CA GLN A 321 -3.27 -9.89 20.58
C GLN A 321 -4.80 -10.05 20.70
N PRO A 322 -5.42 -11.07 20.07
CA PRO A 322 -6.89 -11.22 20.09
C PRO A 322 -7.47 -11.33 21.51
N ALA A 323 -6.72 -11.92 22.44
CA ALA A 323 -7.14 -12.08 23.84
C ALA A 323 -6.94 -10.82 24.71
N ASP A 324 -6.05 -9.92 24.31
CA ASP A 324 -5.75 -8.68 25.03
C ASP A 324 -5.34 -7.59 24.03
N PRO A 325 -6.27 -6.75 23.55
CA PRO A 325 -5.99 -5.73 22.53
C PRO A 325 -5.02 -4.65 23.01
N THR A 326 -4.71 -4.62 24.32
CA THR A 326 -3.71 -3.70 24.88
C THR A 326 -2.28 -4.19 24.68
N ARG A 327 -2.08 -5.44 24.24
CA ARG A 327 -0.78 -6.08 24.06
C ARG A 327 -0.44 -6.31 22.60
N GLU A 328 0.84 -6.17 22.31
CA GLU A 328 1.46 -6.63 21.07
C GLU A 328 1.49 -8.16 21.07
N THR A 329 1.24 -8.78 19.92
CA THR A 329 1.41 -10.23 19.78
C THR A 329 2.88 -10.61 20.06
N PRO A 330 3.13 -11.61 20.93
CA PRO A 330 4.49 -12.03 21.24
C PRO A 330 5.22 -12.56 19.99
N GLU A 331 4.49 -13.17 19.06
CA GLU A 331 5.01 -13.65 17.77
C GLU A 331 5.56 -12.49 16.94
N TRP A 332 4.84 -11.37 16.81
CA TRP A 332 5.32 -10.19 16.11
C TRP A 332 6.55 -9.60 16.79
N THR A 333 6.50 -9.46 18.12
CA THR A 333 7.63 -8.96 18.91
C THR A 333 8.89 -9.79 18.64
N GLN A 334 8.75 -11.13 18.65
CA GLN A 334 9.85 -12.05 18.40
C GLN A 334 10.39 -11.91 16.96
N HIS A 335 9.51 -11.82 15.96
CA HIS A 335 9.94 -11.64 14.56
C HIS A 335 10.64 -10.30 14.34
N ARG A 336 10.09 -9.20 14.88
CA ARG A 336 10.71 -7.87 14.82
C ARG A 336 12.11 -7.89 15.43
N LEU A 337 12.26 -8.51 16.61
CA LEU A 337 13.56 -8.64 17.28
C LEU A 337 14.53 -9.55 16.52
N HIS A 338 14.03 -10.63 15.91
CA HIS A 338 14.86 -11.51 15.07
C HIS A 338 15.53 -10.71 13.95
N TRP A 339 14.75 -9.95 13.20
CA TRP A 339 15.25 -9.12 12.10
C TRP A 339 16.12 -7.95 12.59
N LEU A 340 15.76 -7.30 13.69
CA LEU A 340 16.57 -6.23 14.28
C LEU A 340 17.92 -6.75 14.81
N SER A 341 17.98 -7.98 15.33
CA SER A 341 19.21 -8.57 15.85
C SER A 341 20.31 -8.73 14.80
N GLU A 342 19.95 -8.72 13.51
CA GLU A 342 20.91 -8.66 12.40
C GLU A 342 21.74 -7.36 12.41
N PHE A 343 21.28 -6.30 13.07
CA PHE A 343 22.03 -5.07 13.25
C PHE A 343 22.91 -5.08 14.52
N SER A 344 22.93 -6.17 15.30
CA SER A 344 23.76 -6.25 16.50
C SER A 344 25.25 -6.11 16.18
N MET A 345 25.91 -5.20 16.91
CA MET A 345 27.34 -4.97 16.86
C MET A 345 27.83 -4.35 18.17
N ALA A 346 29.16 -4.25 18.35
CA ALA A 346 29.72 -3.59 19.52
C ALA A 346 29.42 -2.08 19.50
N ALA A 347 29.07 -1.50 20.64
CA ALA A 347 28.72 -0.08 20.75
C ALA A 347 29.86 0.88 20.37
N ASP A 348 31.11 0.42 20.47
CA ASP A 348 32.33 1.14 20.09
C ASP A 348 32.82 0.81 18.67
N ALA A 349 31.98 0.18 17.84
CA ALA A 349 32.35 -0.20 16.50
C ALA A 349 32.72 1.02 15.64
N SER A 350 33.88 0.94 14.99
CA SER A 350 34.34 1.98 14.07
C SER A 350 33.45 2.10 12.82
N GLN A 351 33.43 3.27 12.18
CA GLN A 351 32.69 3.48 10.91
C GLN A 351 33.07 2.45 9.81
N PRO A 352 34.35 2.06 9.60
CA PRO A 352 34.68 0.96 8.69
C PRO A 352 34.05 -0.38 9.09
N SER A 353 33.93 -0.67 10.40
CA SER A 353 33.26 -1.88 10.90
C SER A 353 31.75 -1.84 10.64
N GLN A 354 31.12 -0.68 10.80
CA GLN A 354 29.71 -0.43 10.45
C GLN A 354 29.47 -0.67 8.95
N MET A 355 30.28 -0.06 8.08
CA MET A 355 30.19 -0.26 6.62
C MET A 355 30.36 -1.72 6.22
N CYS A 356 31.38 -2.40 6.76
CA CYS A 356 31.58 -3.83 6.50
C CYS A 356 30.38 -4.68 6.99
N ARG A 357 29.73 -4.30 8.10
CA ARG A 357 28.51 -4.97 8.56
C ARG A 357 27.36 -4.76 7.58
N LEU A 358 27.14 -3.53 7.10
CA LEU A 358 26.10 -3.22 6.12
C LEU A 358 26.32 -3.96 4.79
N GLU A 359 27.55 -4.01 4.29
CA GLU A 359 27.90 -4.79 3.09
C GLU A 359 27.58 -6.28 3.26
N ARG A 360 27.90 -6.87 4.41
CA ARG A 360 27.57 -8.26 4.72
C ARG A 360 26.07 -8.50 4.81
N LEU A 361 25.31 -7.56 5.36
CA LEU A 361 23.85 -7.65 5.41
C LEU A 361 23.24 -7.58 4.01
N ALA A 362 23.69 -6.65 3.17
CA ALA A 362 23.26 -6.53 1.79
C ALA A 362 23.59 -7.80 0.95
N GLN A 363 24.72 -8.46 1.24
CA GLN A 363 25.07 -9.74 0.63
C GLN A 363 24.24 -10.91 1.17
N LYS A 364 23.98 -10.93 2.49
CA LYS A 364 23.20 -11.99 3.15
C LYS A 364 21.72 -11.96 2.76
N TYR A 365 21.19 -10.76 2.55
CA TYR A 365 19.80 -10.52 2.19
C TYR A 365 19.74 -9.74 0.88
N PRO A 366 19.89 -10.40 -0.29
CA PRO A 366 19.87 -9.73 -1.58
C PRO A 366 18.53 -9.02 -1.82
N LEU A 367 18.60 -7.75 -2.21
CA LEU A 367 17.40 -6.94 -2.47
C LEU A 367 16.50 -7.55 -3.54
N ALA A 368 17.08 -8.15 -4.60
CA ALA A 368 16.33 -8.75 -5.69
C ALA A 368 15.48 -9.95 -5.25
N GLU A 369 16.01 -10.82 -4.38
CA GLU A 369 15.29 -11.99 -3.85
C GLU A 369 14.14 -11.55 -2.93
N PHE A 370 14.39 -10.56 -2.07
CA PHE A 370 13.35 -9.95 -1.26
C PHE A 370 12.25 -9.33 -2.13
N GLN A 371 12.62 -8.54 -3.14
CA GLN A 371 11.65 -7.89 -4.01
C GLN A 371 10.77 -8.91 -4.75
N ALA A 372 11.35 -10.00 -5.25
CA ALA A 372 10.58 -11.09 -5.87
C ALA A 372 9.57 -11.71 -4.89
N THR A 373 10.00 -11.97 -3.65
CA THR A 373 9.15 -12.52 -2.58
C THR A 373 8.02 -11.57 -2.21
N LEU A 374 8.32 -10.28 -2.04
CA LEU A 374 7.35 -9.23 -1.75
C LEU A 374 6.30 -9.11 -2.88
N VAL A 375 6.76 -9.08 -4.13
CA VAL A 375 5.89 -8.98 -5.31
C VAL A 375 4.98 -10.21 -5.43
N GLN A 376 5.50 -11.40 -5.16
CA GLN A 376 4.71 -12.62 -5.14
C GLN A 376 3.62 -12.59 -4.05
N TYR A 377 3.97 -12.15 -2.84
CA TYR A 377 3.00 -12.02 -1.74
C TYR A 377 1.91 -11.00 -2.07
N LEU A 378 2.28 -9.83 -2.58
CA LEU A 378 1.32 -8.79 -2.98
C LEU A 378 0.44 -9.24 -4.14
N ARG A 379 1.00 -9.96 -5.13
CA ARG A 379 0.23 -10.53 -6.24
C ARG A 379 -0.82 -11.49 -5.72
N TRP A 380 -0.42 -12.41 -4.83
CA TRP A 380 -1.36 -13.34 -4.20
C TRP A 380 -2.47 -12.61 -3.43
N GLY A 381 -2.12 -11.64 -2.59
CA GLY A 381 -3.11 -10.85 -1.83
C GLY A 381 -4.07 -10.10 -2.74
N TRP A 382 -3.57 -9.48 -3.82
CA TRP A 382 -4.39 -8.78 -4.80
C TRP A 382 -5.30 -9.72 -5.61
N GLU A 383 -4.78 -10.89 -6.02
CA GLU A 383 -5.56 -11.90 -6.72
C GLU A 383 -6.72 -12.42 -5.86
N LEU A 384 -6.52 -12.60 -4.55
CA LEU A 384 -7.60 -12.94 -3.63
C LEU A 384 -8.67 -11.84 -3.56
N THR A 385 -8.30 -10.56 -3.65
CA THR A 385 -9.30 -9.48 -3.64
C THR A 385 -10.15 -9.47 -4.91
N CYS A 386 -9.63 -10.05 -5.99
CA CYS A 386 -10.34 -10.23 -7.24
C CYS A 386 -11.29 -11.45 -7.24
N ASP A 387 -11.31 -12.26 -6.18
CA ASP A 387 -12.27 -13.37 -6.07
C ASP A 387 -13.70 -12.84 -5.92
N ASP A 388 -14.66 -13.56 -6.52
CA ASP A 388 -16.07 -13.17 -6.60
C ASP A 388 -16.74 -13.06 -5.20
N ASP A 389 -16.18 -13.74 -4.19
CA ASP A 389 -16.68 -13.74 -2.82
C ASP A 389 -16.22 -12.52 -2.00
N VAL A 390 -15.24 -11.74 -2.49
CA VAL A 390 -14.68 -10.59 -1.78
C VAL A 390 -15.11 -9.29 -2.46
N TRP A 391 -14.44 -8.90 -3.55
CA TRP A 391 -14.84 -7.72 -4.34
C TRP A 391 -15.12 -8.05 -5.81
N GLY A 392 -14.63 -9.20 -6.28
CA GLY A 392 -14.76 -9.62 -7.68
C GLY A 392 -13.92 -8.79 -8.64
N LYS A 393 -13.78 -9.29 -9.87
CA LYS A 393 -13.09 -8.56 -10.94
C LYS A 393 -13.97 -7.44 -11.51
N PRO A 394 -13.39 -6.34 -12.02
CA PRO A 394 -14.15 -5.34 -12.76
C PRO A 394 -14.92 -5.96 -13.92
N VAL A 395 -16.15 -5.49 -14.17
CA VAL A 395 -17.07 -6.07 -15.15
C VAL A 395 -16.43 -6.20 -16.55
N LEU A 396 -15.70 -5.18 -17.00
CA LEU A 396 -15.04 -5.23 -18.31
C LEU A 396 -13.92 -6.27 -18.37
N VAL A 397 -13.22 -6.53 -17.26
CA VAL A 397 -12.21 -7.61 -17.17
C VAL A 397 -12.90 -8.98 -17.25
N GLN A 398 -14.05 -9.15 -16.60
CA GLN A 398 -14.82 -10.39 -16.72
C GLN A 398 -15.27 -10.64 -18.17
N ILE A 399 -15.74 -9.60 -18.87
CA ILE A 399 -16.15 -9.69 -20.28
C ILE A 399 -14.97 -10.11 -21.17
N GLU A 400 -13.78 -9.56 -20.93
CA GLU A 400 -12.54 -9.94 -21.61
C GLU A 400 -12.19 -11.42 -21.36
N GLU A 401 -12.38 -11.90 -20.13
CA GLU A 401 -12.19 -13.30 -19.73
C GLU A 401 -13.29 -14.24 -20.25
N GLY A 402 -14.33 -13.70 -20.90
CA GLY A 402 -15.39 -14.48 -21.54
C GLY A 402 -16.51 -14.92 -20.60
N HIS A 403 -16.75 -14.19 -19.51
CA HIS A 403 -17.84 -14.48 -18.57
C HIS A 403 -18.35 -13.23 -17.82
N LEU A 404 -19.45 -13.35 -17.09
CA LEU A 404 -19.98 -12.32 -16.18
C LEU A 404 -20.42 -13.01 -14.89
N LYS A 405 -19.43 -13.48 -14.11
CA LYS A 405 -19.66 -14.27 -12.89
C LYS A 405 -20.43 -13.48 -11.83
N SER A 406 -20.19 -12.18 -11.72
CA SER A 406 -20.93 -11.29 -10.81
C SER A 406 -22.43 -11.24 -11.09
N LEU A 407 -22.85 -11.59 -12.31
CA LEU A 407 -24.26 -11.69 -12.72
C LEU A 407 -24.74 -13.13 -12.90
N GLY A 408 -23.88 -14.12 -12.61
CA GLY A 408 -24.15 -15.54 -12.85
C GLY A 408 -24.22 -15.93 -14.33
N VAL A 409 -23.79 -15.07 -15.26
CA VAL A 409 -23.91 -15.28 -16.70
C VAL A 409 -22.60 -15.87 -17.25
N ASN A 410 -22.61 -17.19 -17.50
CA ASN A 410 -21.42 -17.94 -17.90
C ASN A 410 -21.69 -18.82 -19.15
N GLY A 411 -20.64 -19.18 -19.88
CA GLY A 411 -20.71 -20.15 -20.98
C GLY A 411 -21.69 -19.75 -22.09
N ALA A 412 -22.70 -20.58 -22.36
CA ALA A 412 -23.67 -20.34 -23.45
C ALA A 412 -24.53 -19.09 -23.25
N GLU A 413 -24.85 -18.74 -22.00
CA GLU A 413 -25.62 -17.53 -21.68
C GLU A 413 -24.81 -16.27 -21.93
N PHE A 414 -23.51 -16.29 -21.63
CA PHE A 414 -22.59 -15.21 -21.95
C PHE A 414 -22.43 -15.06 -23.47
N ASP A 415 -22.32 -16.16 -24.20
CA ASP A 415 -22.28 -16.13 -25.67
C ASP A 415 -23.56 -15.52 -26.27
N GLU A 416 -24.73 -15.88 -25.77
CA GLU A 416 -26.01 -15.27 -26.19
C GLU A 416 -26.04 -13.78 -25.86
N PHE A 417 -25.55 -13.39 -24.68
CA PHE A 417 -25.38 -11.98 -24.30
C PHE A 417 -24.48 -11.25 -25.30
N MET A 418 -23.28 -11.77 -25.58
CA MET A 418 -22.31 -11.16 -26.51
C MET A 418 -22.84 -11.04 -27.94
N ILE A 419 -23.61 -12.03 -28.41
CA ILE A 419 -24.32 -11.95 -29.69
C ILE A 419 -25.38 -10.85 -29.66
N ARG A 420 -26.17 -10.79 -28.59
CA ARG A 420 -27.25 -9.79 -28.43
C ARG A 420 -26.72 -8.36 -28.36
N VAL A 421 -25.57 -8.13 -27.73
CA VAL A 421 -24.91 -6.82 -27.68
C VAL A 421 -24.02 -6.52 -28.90
N GLY A 422 -23.93 -7.46 -29.84
CA GLY A 422 -23.20 -7.29 -31.10
C GLY A 422 -21.68 -7.38 -30.99
N LEU A 423 -21.15 -7.88 -29.86
CA LEU A 423 -19.72 -8.07 -29.64
C LEU A 423 -19.20 -9.41 -30.20
N LYS A 424 -20.08 -10.42 -30.35
CA LYS A 424 -19.76 -11.70 -30.98
C LYS A 424 -20.61 -11.91 -32.23
N LYS A 425 -19.99 -12.36 -33.32
CA LYS A 425 -20.75 -12.76 -34.53
C LYS A 425 -21.50 -14.05 -34.23
N ASP A 426 -22.80 -14.05 -34.52
CA ASP A 426 -23.60 -15.27 -34.50
C ASP A 426 -23.08 -16.21 -35.60
N VAL A 427 -22.43 -17.31 -35.21
CA VAL A 427 -21.87 -18.32 -36.12
C VAL A 427 -23.00 -19.13 -36.78
N ASN A 428 -24.16 -19.18 -36.13
CA ASN A 428 -25.40 -19.72 -36.68
C ASN A 428 -26.41 -18.59 -36.71
N PRO A 429 -26.26 -17.57 -37.59
CA PRO A 429 -27.14 -16.41 -37.62
C PRO A 429 -28.55 -16.94 -37.58
N VAL A 430 -29.16 -16.82 -36.41
CA VAL A 430 -30.54 -17.21 -36.23
C VAL A 430 -31.22 -16.33 -37.24
N ASN A 431 -31.63 -16.93 -38.36
CA ASN A 431 -32.26 -16.18 -39.42
C ASN A 431 -33.48 -15.58 -38.73
N VAL A 432 -33.40 -14.29 -38.39
CA VAL A 432 -34.34 -13.64 -37.48
C VAL A 432 -35.74 -13.79 -38.07
N GLU A 433 -35.80 -13.84 -39.41
CA GLU A 433 -36.96 -14.18 -40.20
C GLU A 433 -37.43 -15.62 -39.99
N ARG A 434 -36.55 -16.64 -39.92
CA ARG A 434 -36.95 -18.02 -39.53
C ARG A 434 -37.47 -18.11 -38.09
N ARG A 435 -36.84 -17.46 -37.10
CA ARG A 435 -37.29 -17.53 -35.70
C ARG A 435 -38.60 -16.75 -35.51
N ARG A 436 -38.74 -15.60 -36.19
CA ARG A 436 -40.00 -14.86 -36.30
C ARG A 436 -41.09 -15.71 -36.98
N GLN A 437 -40.79 -16.34 -38.12
CA GLN A 437 -41.74 -17.23 -38.81
C GLN A 437 -42.12 -18.44 -37.96
N ALA A 438 -41.20 -19.01 -37.18
CA ALA A 438 -41.50 -20.10 -36.27
C ALA A 438 -42.40 -19.65 -35.10
N LEU A 439 -42.16 -18.47 -34.54
CA LEU A 439 -43.02 -17.87 -33.51
C LEU A 439 -44.40 -17.51 -34.07
N GLU A 440 -44.47 -16.92 -35.28
CA GLU A 440 -45.73 -16.64 -35.96
C GLU A 440 -46.51 -17.94 -36.24
N ARG A 441 -45.86 -19.00 -36.73
CA ARG A 441 -46.51 -20.31 -36.91
C ARG A 441 -47.01 -20.92 -35.60
N ASN A 442 -46.23 -20.85 -34.53
CA ASN A 442 -46.66 -21.34 -33.21
C ASN A 442 -47.80 -20.53 -32.62
N ALA A 443 -47.79 -19.20 -32.81
CA ALA A 443 -48.90 -18.34 -32.42
C ALA A 443 -50.16 -18.69 -33.23
N ILE A 444 -50.06 -18.83 -34.56
CA ILE A 444 -51.18 -19.21 -35.43
C ILE A 444 -51.74 -20.57 -35.02
N ALA A 445 -50.89 -21.53 -34.69
CA ALA A 445 -51.32 -22.85 -34.21
C ALA A 445 -52.07 -22.80 -32.87
N ARG A 446 -51.69 -21.89 -31.95
CA ARG A 446 -52.31 -21.77 -30.62
C ARG A 446 -53.58 -20.93 -30.59
N TYR A 447 -53.62 -19.83 -31.34
CA TYR A 447 -54.68 -18.81 -31.24
C TYR A 447 -55.54 -18.73 -32.50
N GLY A 448 -55.15 -19.40 -33.59
CA GLY A 448 -55.83 -19.31 -34.86
C GLY A 448 -55.57 -17.96 -35.56
N GLU A 449 -55.57 -18.00 -36.89
CA GLU A 449 -55.19 -16.89 -37.76
C GLU A 449 -56.08 -15.64 -37.55
N ARG A 450 -57.37 -15.85 -37.27
CA ARG A 450 -58.36 -14.76 -37.08
C ARG A 450 -58.11 -13.93 -35.82
N GLU A 451 -57.66 -14.54 -34.73
CA GLU A 451 -57.41 -13.82 -33.47
C GLU A 451 -56.14 -12.98 -33.56
N ILE A 452 -55.12 -13.48 -34.25
CA ILE A 452 -53.87 -12.76 -34.50
C ILE A 452 -54.12 -11.54 -35.39
N ASP A 453 -54.93 -11.67 -36.44
CA ASP A 453 -55.31 -10.55 -37.31
C ASP A 453 -56.15 -9.50 -36.57
N ALA A 454 -56.99 -9.93 -35.63
CA ALA A 454 -57.74 -9.00 -34.77
C ALA A 454 -56.80 -8.22 -33.84
N CYS A 455 -55.78 -8.88 -33.28
CA CYS A 455 -54.76 -8.23 -32.46
C CYS A 455 -53.88 -7.27 -33.28
N ARG A 456 -53.46 -7.67 -34.50
CA ARG A 456 -52.66 -6.83 -35.41
C ARG A 456 -53.41 -5.55 -35.79
N ARG A 457 -54.69 -5.66 -36.15
CA ARG A 457 -55.56 -4.50 -36.43
C ARG A 457 -55.73 -3.57 -35.22
N LYS A 458 -55.84 -4.13 -34.00
CA LYS A 458 -55.89 -3.32 -32.76
C LYS A 458 -54.58 -2.59 -32.51
N TYR A 459 -53.44 -3.25 -32.74
CA TYR A 459 -52.11 -2.65 -32.58
C TYR A 459 -51.87 -1.53 -33.60
N GLU A 460 -52.15 -1.77 -34.87
CA GLU A 460 -52.04 -0.74 -35.93
C GLU A 460 -52.95 0.46 -35.65
N LYS A 461 -54.17 0.22 -35.18
CA LYS A 461 -55.08 1.30 -34.75
C LYS A 461 -54.55 2.10 -33.56
N ARG A 462 -53.86 1.46 -32.61
CA ARG A 462 -53.23 2.17 -31.47
C ARG A 462 -52.01 2.98 -31.91
N ARG A 463 -51.21 2.42 -32.81
CA ARG A 463 -50.03 3.08 -33.40
C ARG A 463 -50.42 4.29 -34.24
N SER A 464 -51.48 4.21 -35.05
CA SER A 464 -51.98 5.34 -35.84
C SER A 464 -52.58 6.46 -34.98
N LEU A 465 -52.91 6.16 -33.72
CA LEU A 465 -53.41 7.13 -32.73
C LEU A 465 -52.30 7.73 -31.86
N GLY A 466 -51.02 7.39 -32.10
CA GLY A 466 -49.88 7.89 -31.32
C GLY A 466 -49.87 7.46 -29.86
N ARG A 467 -50.50 6.33 -29.52
CA ARG A 467 -50.61 5.82 -28.14
C ARG A 467 -49.66 4.64 -27.85
N VAL A 468 -48.60 4.47 -28.63
CA VAL A 468 -47.61 3.40 -28.48
C VAL A 468 -46.22 3.99 -28.51
#